data_AF-A0A0A2FF28-F1
#
_entry.id   AF-A0A0A2FF28-F1
#
_cell.length_a   1.000
_cell.length_b   1.000
_cell.length_c   1.000
_cell.angle_alpha   90.00
_cell.angle_beta   90.00
_cell.angle_gamma   90.00
#
_symmetry.space_group_name_H-M   'P 1'
#
loop_
_entity.id
_entity.type
_entity.pdbx_description
1 polymer ?
#
loop_
_entity_poly.entity_id
_entity_poly.type
_entity_poly.pdbx_seq_one_letter_code
_entity_poly.pdbx_strand_id
1 'polypeptide(L)' 'MRAHRPLNFSFAEKPVNCPACGKNSVVDVVYAPMDEATAEAVRQGKLIQGNEDPSAPHPCWGCTSCGTVFFCEE' A
#
# COMPACT_ATOMS: atom_id res chain seq x y z
N MET A 1 -6.65 -14.72 -18.96
CA MET A 1 -6.69 -13.92 -17.71
C MET A 1 -5.62 -14.48 -16.79
N ARG A 2 -4.44 -13.85 -16.66
CA ARG A 2 -3.39 -14.36 -15.77
C ARG A 2 -3.81 -14.04 -14.35
N ALA A 3 -4.09 -15.08 -13.55
CA ALA A 3 -4.31 -14.93 -12.12
C ALA A 3 -3.04 -14.34 -11.52
N HIS A 4 -3.09 -13.07 -11.12
CA HIS A 4 -2.07 -12.48 -10.28
C HIS A 4 -2.18 -13.17 -8.92
N ARG A 5 -1.38 -14.22 -8.71
CA ARG A 5 -1.20 -14.80 -7.39
C ARG A 5 -0.75 -13.65 -6.47
N PRO A 6 -1.48 -13.32 -5.40
CA PRO A 6 -1.02 -12.30 -4.47
C PRO A 6 0.27 -12.83 -3.85
N LEU A 7 1.40 -12.27 -4.28
CA LEU A 7 2.66 -12.42 -3.58
C LEU A 7 2.52 -11.53 -2.35
N ASN A 8 2.36 -12.15 -1.18
CA ASN A 8 2.45 -11.43 0.09
C ASN A 8 3.92 -11.06 0.26
N PHE A 9 4.25 -9.82 -0.08
CA PHE A 9 5.57 -9.28 0.22
C PHE A 9 5.52 -8.65 1.60
N SER A 10 6.38 -9.15 2.48
CA SER A 10 6.64 -8.54 3.78
C SER A 10 8.03 -7.91 3.75
N PHE A 11 8.16 -6.71 4.31
CA PHE A 11 9.44 -6.02 4.40
C PHE A 11 9.63 -5.40 5.79
N ALA A 12 10.84 -5.48 6.33
CA ALA A 12 11.22 -4.74 7.54
C ALA A 12 11.26 -3.21 7.31
N GLU A 13 11.59 -2.78 6.09
CA GLU A 13 11.71 -1.36 5.73
C GLU A 13 10.93 -1.06 4.45
N LYS A 14 10.47 0.19 4.29
CA LYS A 14 9.72 0.63 3.11
C LYS A 14 10.55 0.44 1.84
N PRO A 15 10.11 -0.38 0.87
CA PRO A 15 10.88 -0.59 -0.35
C PRO A 15 10.86 0.66 -1.23
N VAL A 16 12.02 1.03 -1.77
CA VAL A 16 12.19 2.17 -2.68
C VAL A 16 11.46 1.94 -4.02
N ASN A 17 11.44 0.70 -4.49
CA ASN A 17 10.80 0.30 -5.73
C ASN A 17 9.79 -0.81 -5.48
N CYS A 18 8.69 -0.80 -6.22
CA CYS A 18 7.69 -1.85 -6.15
C CYS A 18 8.29 -3.18 -6.64
N PRO A 19 8.32 -4.26 -5.82
CA PRO A 19 8.82 -5.57 -6.23
C PRO A 19 7.98 -6.22 -7.34
N ALA A 20 6.71 -5.83 -7.48
CA ALA A 20 5.80 -6.40 -8.46
C ALA A 20 5.92 -5.76 -9.86
N CYS A 21 6.17 -4.45 -9.94
CA CYS A 21 6.19 -3.72 -11.22
C CYS A 21 7.47 -2.92 -11.48
N GLY A 22 8.41 -2.87 -10.53
CA GLY A 22 9.69 -2.15 -10.62
C GLY A 22 9.61 -0.63 -10.46
N LYS A 23 8.41 -0.03 -10.43
CA LYS A 23 8.25 1.43 -10.37
C LYS A 23 8.51 2.00 -8.98
N ASN A 24 9.07 3.20 -8.92
CA ASN A 24 9.20 3.99 -7.69
C ASN A 24 7.88 4.73 -7.43
N SER A 25 6.89 3.98 -6.96
CA SER A 25 5.55 4.50 -6.65
C SER A 25 5.00 3.84 -5.39
N VAL A 26 5.89 3.46 -4.48
CA VAL A 26 5.54 2.86 -3.19
C VAL A 26 5.25 3.97 -2.19
N VAL A 27 4.04 3.98 -1.66
CA VAL A 27 3.54 4.96 -0.71
C VAL A 27 3.02 4.28 0.55
N ASP A 28 2.83 5.05 1.60
CA ASP A 28 2.26 4.55 2.85
C ASP A 28 0.75 4.31 2.72
N VAL A 29 0.29 3.26 3.39
CA VAL A 29 -1.14 2.96 3.52
C VAL A 29 -1.62 3.59 4.81
N VAL A 30 -2.65 4.42 4.70
CA VAL A 30 -3.30 5.09 5.83
C VAL A 30 -4.69 4.51 6.04
N TYR A 31 -5.07 4.39 7.31
CA TYR A 31 -6.38 3.91 7.74
C TYR A 31 -7.14 5.06 8.41
N ALA A 32 -8.46 4.98 8.38
CA ALA A 32 -9.29 5.99 9.03
C ALA A 32 -9.19 5.89 10.57
N PRO A 33 -9.54 6.94 11.31
CA PRO A 33 -9.88 8.28 10.81
C PRO A 33 -8.65 9.03 10.29
N MET A 34 -8.82 9.83 9.24
CA MET A 34 -7.74 10.62 8.64
C MET A 34 -8.15 12.08 8.48
N ASP A 35 -7.24 13.01 8.75
CA ASP A 35 -7.45 14.45 8.60
C ASP A 35 -7.60 14.87 7.13
N GLU A 36 -8.12 16.07 6.88
CA GLU A 36 -8.33 16.60 5.53
C GLU A 36 -7.04 16.63 4.69
N ALA A 37 -5.91 16.95 5.31
CA ALA A 37 -4.60 16.92 4.65
C ALA A 37 -4.21 15.51 4.18
N THR A 38 -4.49 14.49 4.98
CA THR A 38 -4.23 13.09 4.66
C THR A 38 -5.18 12.60 3.57
N ALA A 39 -6.46 12.98 3.63
CA ALA A 39 -7.44 12.68 2.60
C ALA A 39 -7.06 13.30 1.25
N GLU A 40 -6.56 14.54 1.23
CA GLU A 40 -6.04 15.19 0.03
C GLU A 40 -4.80 14.45 -0.52
N ALA A 41 -3.90 14.01 0.35
CA ALA A 41 -2.73 13.24 -0.07
C ALA A 41 -3.10 11.89 -0.70
N VAL A 42 -4.15 11.22 -0.21
CA VAL A 42 -4.72 10.03 -0.86
C VAL A 42 -5.27 10.38 -2.25
N ARG A 43 -6.06 11.47 -2.38
CA ARG A 43 -6.60 11.92 -3.67
C ARG A 43 -5.51 12.28 -4.68
N GLN A 44 -4.39 12.82 -4.22
CA GLN A 44 -3.22 13.12 -5.04
C GLN A 44 -2.37 11.88 -5.38
N GLY A 45 -2.74 10.69 -4.89
CA GLY A 45 -1.96 9.46 -5.08
C GLY A 45 -0.62 9.46 -4.36
N LYS A 46 -0.47 10.28 -3.32
CA LYS A 46 0.71 10.31 -2.44
C LYS A 46 0.60 9.29 -1.31
N LEU A 47 -0.61 8.80 -1.03
CA LEU A 47 -0.93 7.78 -0.03
C LEU A 47 -1.98 6.83 -0.59
N ILE A 48 -2.10 5.65 0.00
CA ILE A 48 -3.18 4.69 -0.30
C ILE A 48 -4.09 4.62 0.91
N GLN A 49 -5.40 4.71 0.70
CA GLN A 49 -6.37 4.42 1.76
C GLN A 49 -6.54 2.91 1.87
N GLY A 50 -6.21 2.36 3.04
CA GLY A 50 -6.48 0.96 3.37
C GLY A 50 -7.96 0.73 3.68
N ASN A 51 -8.42 -0.51 3.49
CA ASN A 51 -9.75 -0.90 3.95
C ASN A 51 -9.75 -1.11 5.46
N GLU A 52 -10.80 -0.63 6.13
CA GLU A 52 -11.03 -0.82 7.56
C GLU A 52 -11.63 -2.21 7.88
N ASP A 53 -11.20 -3.26 7.17
CA ASP A 53 -11.63 -4.62 7.52
C ASP A 53 -10.80 -5.13 8.70
N PRO A 54 -11.39 -5.31 9.90
CA PRO A 54 -10.65 -5.70 11.10
C PRO A 54 -10.20 -7.18 11.06
N SER A 55 -10.67 -7.96 10.09
CA SER A 55 -10.28 -9.37 9.90
C SER A 55 -9.20 -9.53 8.83
N ALA A 56 -8.86 -8.46 8.10
CA ALA A 56 -7.83 -8.46 7.08
C ALA A 56 -6.48 -8.01 7.65
N PRO A 57 -5.36 -8.57 7.16
CA PRO A 57 -4.05 -8.04 7.51
C PRO A 57 -3.93 -6.61 6.98
N HIS A 58 -3.37 -5.72 7.80
CA HIS A 58 -3.20 -4.31 7.46
C HIS A 58 -1.87 -4.12 6.72
N PRO A 59 -1.86 -3.93 5.39
CA PRO A 59 -0.65 -3.52 4.70
C PRO A 59 -0.17 -2.16 5.19
N CYS A 60 1.15 -2.00 5.25
CA CYS A 60 1.80 -0.78 5.71
C CYS A 60 2.15 0.12 4.51
N TRP A 61 2.40 -0.50 3.35
CA TRP A 61 2.74 0.19 2.12
C TRP A 61 1.98 -0.38 0.93
N GLY A 62 1.92 0.39 -0.16
CA GLY A 62 1.38 -0.07 -1.42
C GLY A 62 1.89 0.71 -2.61
N CYS A 63 1.76 0.12 -3.79
CA CYS A 63 2.18 0.74 -5.04
C CYS A 63 1.00 1.39 -5.75
N THR A 64 1.01 2.71 -5.88
CA THR A 64 -0.06 3.46 -6.60
C THR A 64 -0.10 3.18 -8.10
N SER A 65 0.98 2.60 -8.65
CA SER A 65 1.10 2.34 -10.09
C SER A 65 0.56 0.98 -10.52
N CYS A 66 0.54 -0.02 -9.63
CA CYS A 66 0.07 -1.38 -9.95
C CYS A 66 -0.92 -1.96 -8.93
N GLY A 67 -1.19 -1.23 -7.83
CA GLY A 67 -2.13 -1.64 -6.79
C GLY A 67 -1.64 -2.75 -5.86
N THR A 68 -0.38 -3.21 -6.00
CA THR A 68 0.17 -4.21 -5.07
C THR A 68 0.38 -3.60 -3.69
N VAL A 69 -0.05 -4.29 -2.64
CA VAL A 69 0.15 -3.90 -1.24
C VAL A 69 1.23 -4.75 -0.58
N PHE A 70 1.86 -4.20 0.45
CA PHE A 70 3.01 -4.78 1.15
C PHE A 70 2.80 -4.70 2.66
N PHE A 71 3.20 -5.73 3.37
CA PHE A 71 3.09 -5.83 4.82
C PHE A 71 4.42 -5.45 5.45
N CYS A 72 4.38 -4.80 6.62
CA CYS A 72 5.58 -4.61 7.41
C CYS A 72 5.79 -5.81 8.34
N GLU A 73 7.03 -6.27 8.45
CA GLU A 73 7.40 -7.28 9.43
C GLU A 73 7.47 -6.61 10.81
N GLU A 74 6.75 -7.15 11.79
CA GLU A 74 6.79 -6.72 13.20
C GLU A 74 8.06 -7.21 13.91
#